data_AF-A0A0R3Q7U6-F1
#
_entry.id   AF-A0A0R3Q7U6-F1
#
_cell.length_a   1.000
_cell.length_b   1.000
_cell.length_c   1.000
_cell.angle_alpha   90.00
_cell.angle_beta   90.00
_cell.angle_gamma   90.00
#
_symmetry.space_group_name_H-M   'P 1'
#
loop_
_entity.id
_entity.type
_entity.pdbx_description
1 polymer ?
#
loop_
_entity_poly.entity_id
_entity_poly.type
_entity_poly.pdbx_seq_one_letter_code
_entity_poly.pdbx_strand_id
1 'polypeptide(L)'
;MCDREGQGRVHKKEFCDFVKSLNVTVGVKIEEAIQDGVIDKVLQQSGISMDCKFLSYKDFEAIFSNVDDIRHPIGMHMRGVKLKFNLDETESMNSFAIQNEEIGCVHISWYLSTISYLETYRQHIVIIFFFTAINLLLFSERFWHYRYETEHRDLRRVMGVGIAVTRGAAASLSFCMGLILITVCQNIITLLRETPFREYLPLDSAIAFHKLVAMTAGFWATVHTVGHCINFYHVATQSQDGLQCLFQEAVFGSNFLPSISYWLYGTTTGITGILLVALMSITYVFSTPAIMREAYHAFKITHLLNILIYAVTVLHGLPKLLDSPKFLYYVAGPIALFVIDRIIGMRQQYKRLQILSGAILPSDIIYIQFKRPNSFRFRSGQWVRISCPAFSCTFNELHAFSLASAPQASTLELYIKAVGPWT
;
A
#
# COMPACT_ATOMS: atom_id res chain seq x y z
N MET A 1 22.96 21.71 28.42
CA MET A 1 23.20 20.27 28.15
C MET A 1 24.38 19.75 28.95
N CYS A 2 25.55 20.41 28.94
CA CYS A 2 26.68 20.06 29.80
C CYS A 2 26.66 20.75 31.18
N ASP A 3 26.00 21.90 31.33
CA ASP A 3 25.74 22.51 32.65
C ASP A 3 24.49 21.85 33.27
N ARG A 4 24.69 20.75 34.01
CA ARG A 4 23.61 20.01 34.68
C ARG A 4 23.08 20.74 35.92
N GLU A 5 23.90 21.61 36.51
CA GLU A 5 23.58 22.32 37.76
C GLU A 5 22.99 23.72 37.52
N GLY A 6 23.01 24.21 36.27
CA GLY A 6 22.46 25.51 35.89
C GLY A 6 23.27 26.70 36.40
N GLN A 7 24.56 26.50 36.70
CA GLN A 7 25.43 27.50 37.35
C GLN A 7 26.22 28.35 36.34
N GLY A 8 26.05 28.14 35.04
CA GLY A 8 26.78 28.83 33.98
C GLY A 8 28.26 28.41 33.89
N ARG A 9 28.61 27.25 34.44
CA ARG A 9 29.95 26.65 34.42
C ARG A 9 29.85 25.17 34.10
N VAL A 10 30.82 24.65 33.36
CA VAL A 10 30.86 23.24 32.96
C VAL A 10 32.17 22.62 33.43
N HIS A 11 32.14 21.41 33.97
CA HIS A 11 33.38 20.71 34.30
C HIS A 11 34.17 20.38 33.02
N LYS A 12 35.49 20.68 33.01
CA LYS A 12 36.36 20.39 31.85
C LYS A 12 36.23 18.93 31.40
N LYS A 13 36.21 17.99 32.36
CA LYS A 13 36.03 16.55 32.09
C LYS A 13 34.71 16.24 31.39
N GLU A 14 33.60 16.80 31.86
CA GLU A 14 32.28 16.57 31.25
C GLU A 14 32.19 17.14 29.83
N PHE A 15 32.85 18.27 29.57
CA PHE A 15 32.96 18.81 28.21
C PHE A 15 33.79 17.90 27.30
N CYS A 16 34.95 17.41 27.75
CA CYS A 16 35.76 16.46 26.99
C CYS A 16 34.98 15.17 26.69
N ASP A 17 34.30 14.62 27.71
CA ASP A 17 33.47 13.42 27.56
C ASP A 17 32.30 13.65 26.59
N PHE A 18 31.71 14.84 26.59
CA PHE A 18 30.68 15.23 25.64
C PHE A 18 31.22 15.28 24.20
N VAL A 19 32.36 15.93 23.96
CA VAL A 19 33.01 15.96 22.64
C VAL A 19 33.40 14.56 22.18
N LYS A 20 33.86 13.72 23.12
CA LYS A 20 34.11 12.29 22.86
C LYS A 20 32.86 11.57 22.38
N SER A 21 31.76 11.73 23.11
CA SER A 21 30.47 11.12 22.75
C SER A 21 29.96 11.59 21.40
N LEU A 22 30.15 12.86 21.05
CA LEU A 22 29.77 13.43 19.76
C LEU A 22 30.59 12.82 18.62
N ASN A 23 31.91 12.73 18.75
CA ASN A 23 32.76 12.12 17.73
C ASN A 23 32.40 10.66 17.48
N VAL A 24 32.12 9.90 18.54
CA VAL A 24 31.63 8.52 18.43
C VAL A 24 30.29 8.48 17.70
N THR A 25 29.37 9.39 18.01
CA THR A 25 28.04 9.48 17.38
C THR A 25 28.12 9.85 15.89
N VAL A 26 29.05 10.72 15.51
CA VAL A 26 29.31 11.12 14.12
C VAL A 26 30.08 10.03 13.35
N GLY A 27 30.50 8.95 14.02
CA GLY A 27 31.19 7.82 13.39
C GLY A 27 32.69 8.05 13.19
N VAL A 28 33.26 9.06 13.85
CA VAL A 28 34.69 9.34 13.85
C VAL A 28 35.40 8.32 14.75
N LYS A 29 36.10 7.37 14.13
CA LYS A 29 36.89 6.35 14.85
C LYS A 29 38.33 6.82 15.01
N ILE A 30 38.60 7.55 16.10
CA ILE A 30 39.94 7.99 16.50
C ILE A 30 40.31 7.27 17.80
N GLU A 31 41.59 6.94 17.96
CA GLU A 31 42.11 6.38 19.21
C GLU A 31 41.98 7.39 20.36
N GLU A 32 41.56 6.93 21.54
CA GLU A 32 41.21 7.83 22.66
C GLU A 32 42.36 8.76 23.05
N ALA A 33 43.61 8.27 23.01
CA ALA A 33 44.80 9.06 23.31
C ALA A 33 45.03 10.21 22.31
N ILE A 34 44.71 9.99 21.03
CA ILE A 34 44.81 11.02 19.99
C ILE A 34 43.71 12.05 20.18
N GLN A 35 42.51 11.58 20.52
CA GLN A 35 41.37 12.45 20.77
C GLN A 35 41.58 13.37 21.97
N ASP A 36 42.12 12.85 23.06
CA ASP A 36 42.50 13.65 24.24
C ASP A 36 43.59 14.67 23.89
N GLY A 37 44.62 14.25 23.14
CA GLY A 37 45.67 15.15 22.69
C GLY A 37 45.18 16.28 21.78
N VAL A 38 44.16 16.03 20.94
CA VAL A 38 43.54 17.08 20.11
C VAL A 38 42.71 18.04 20.96
N ILE A 39 41.88 17.51 21.87
CA ILE A 39 41.04 18.35 22.73
C ILE A 39 41.92 19.23 23.63
N ASP A 40 42.97 18.69 24.23
CA ASP A 40 43.89 19.46 25.06
C ASP A 40 44.63 20.53 24.26
N LYS A 41 45.07 20.24 23.03
CA LYS A 41 45.68 21.26 22.16
C LYS A 41 44.70 22.39 21.81
N VAL A 42 43.44 22.07 21.53
CA VAL A 42 42.40 23.07 21.25
C VAL A 42 42.16 23.97 22.47
N LEU A 43 42.08 23.37 23.67
CA LEU A 43 41.94 24.13 24.91
C LEU A 43 43.16 25.03 25.17
N GLN A 44 44.37 24.52 24.93
CA GLN A 44 45.61 25.27 25.10
C GLN A 44 45.73 26.45 24.15
N GLN A 45 45.38 26.25 22.87
CA GLN A 45 45.36 27.31 21.86
C GLN A 45 44.36 28.42 22.22
N SER A 46 43.27 28.05 22.91
CA SER A 46 42.22 28.96 23.39
C SER A 46 42.58 29.73 24.67
N GLY A 47 43.83 29.61 25.14
CA GLY A 47 44.30 30.31 26.34
C GLY A 47 43.81 29.70 27.66
N ILE A 48 43.24 28.49 27.63
CA ILE A 48 42.73 27.82 28.82
C ILE A 48 43.86 27.02 29.47
N SER A 49 44.13 27.28 30.75
CA SER A 49 45.18 26.57 31.50
C SER A 49 44.81 25.11 31.74
N MET A 50 45.81 24.23 31.73
CA MET A 50 45.61 22.78 31.92
C MET A 50 45.04 22.43 33.29
N ASP A 51 45.31 23.25 34.30
CA ASP A 51 44.85 23.07 35.68
C ASP A 51 43.40 23.54 35.94
N CYS A 52 42.76 24.15 34.94
CA CYS A 52 41.42 24.66 35.08
C CYS A 52 40.38 23.52 35.14
N LYS A 53 39.67 23.40 36.27
CA LYS A 53 38.64 22.36 36.47
C LYS A 53 37.28 22.72 35.87
N PHE A 54 37.02 24.00 35.63
CA PHE A 54 35.74 24.53 35.19
C PHE A 54 35.91 25.46 34.00
N LEU A 55 35.06 25.30 32.99
CA LEU A 55 34.98 26.14 31.81
C LEU A 55 33.78 27.09 31.98
N SER A 56 34.04 28.38 31.82
CA SER A 56 33.03 29.44 31.81
C SER A 56 32.58 29.76 30.39
N TYR A 57 31.52 30.57 30.27
CA TYR A 57 31.04 31.04 28.96
C TYR A 57 32.13 31.72 28.12
N LYS A 58 33.01 32.52 28.75
CA LYS A 58 34.11 33.21 28.06
C LYS A 58 35.13 32.23 27.52
N ASP A 59 35.37 31.12 28.23
CA ASP A 59 36.28 30.08 27.77
C ASP A 59 35.70 29.34 26.56
N PHE A 60 34.38 29.12 26.53
CA PHE A 60 33.69 28.60 25.34
C PHE A 60 33.78 29.57 24.16
N GLU A 61 33.55 30.87 24.40
CA GLU A 61 33.69 31.89 23.37
C GLU A 61 35.12 31.91 22.80
N ALA A 62 36.15 31.78 23.64
CA ALA A 62 37.55 31.68 23.21
C ALA A 62 37.86 30.40 22.40
N ILE A 63 37.26 29.26 22.78
CA ILE A 63 37.39 28.00 22.02
C ILE A 63 36.87 28.12 20.60
N PHE A 64 35.74 28.82 20.42
CA PHE A 64 35.12 28.98 19.11
C PHE A 64 35.62 30.21 18.35
N SER A 65 36.25 31.20 19.01
CA SER A 65 36.81 32.38 18.34
C SER A 65 38.12 32.10 17.59
N ASN A 66 38.88 31.10 18.02
CA ASN A 66 40.17 30.74 17.41
C ASN A 66 40.05 29.92 16.12
N VAL A 67 38.82 29.59 15.70
CA VAL A 67 38.57 28.91 14.42
C VAL A 67 38.44 29.96 13.33
N ASP A 68 39.58 30.51 12.92
CA ASP A 68 39.65 31.37 11.74
C ASP A 68 39.17 30.57 10.50
N ASP A 69 38.24 31.16 9.77
CA ASP A 69 37.72 30.79 8.44
C ASP A 69 36.56 29.80 8.24
N ILE A 70 35.97 29.13 9.24
CA ILE A 70 34.77 28.29 8.97
C ILE A 70 33.73 28.38 10.08
N ARG A 71 32.68 29.17 9.83
CA ARG A 71 31.33 29.11 10.43
C ARG A 71 31.31 29.25 11.96
N HIS A 72 30.91 30.44 12.43
CA HIS A 72 30.34 30.60 13.77
C HIS A 72 29.33 29.46 14.02
N PRO A 73 29.39 28.74 15.15
CA PRO A 73 28.54 27.59 15.37
C PRO A 73 27.06 27.99 15.33
N ILE A 74 26.43 27.58 14.24
CA ILE A 74 24.99 27.63 14.05
C ILE A 74 24.35 26.74 15.11
N GLY A 75 23.49 27.33 15.94
CA GLY A 75 22.54 26.58 16.77
C GLY A 75 22.97 26.24 18.19
N MET A 76 23.25 27.25 19.02
CA MET A 76 22.81 27.19 20.42
C MET A 76 21.90 28.36 20.69
N HIS A 77 20.59 28.14 20.56
CA HIS A 77 19.57 29.07 20.99
C HIS A 77 19.58 29.11 22.54
N MET A 78 20.53 29.83 23.12
CA MET A 78 20.48 30.20 24.53
C MET A 78 19.35 31.23 24.67
N ARG A 79 18.18 30.79 25.16
CA ARG A 79 17.03 31.67 25.44
C ARG A 79 17.49 32.88 26.25
N GLY A 80 17.45 34.09 25.67
CA GLY A 80 17.56 35.33 26.44
C GLY A 80 18.28 36.53 25.80
N VAL A 81 19.03 36.36 24.70
CA VAL A 81 19.81 37.48 24.12
C VAL A 81 19.45 37.70 22.65
N LYS A 82 18.93 38.91 22.34
CA LYS A 82 18.66 39.37 20.97
C LYS A 82 19.99 39.74 20.29
N LEU A 83 20.49 38.90 19.40
CA LEU A 83 21.62 39.21 18.52
C LEU A 83 21.10 39.58 17.13
N LYS A 84 21.60 40.68 16.55
CA LYS A 84 21.40 41.06 15.14
C LYS A 84 22.61 40.55 14.34
N PHE A 85 22.38 39.73 13.33
CA PHE A 85 23.42 39.24 12.41
C PHE A 85 23.18 39.81 11.00
N ASN A 86 24.26 40.21 10.32
CA ASN A 86 24.28 40.50 8.89
C ASN A 86 24.50 39.18 8.13
N LEU A 87 23.62 38.88 7.17
CA LEU A 87 23.44 37.54 6.57
C LEU A 87 23.93 37.42 5.12
N ASP A 88 24.72 38.37 4.63
CA ASP A 88 25.00 38.48 3.18
C ASP A 88 26.03 37.47 2.61
N GLU A 89 26.72 36.65 3.43
CA GLU A 89 27.78 35.73 2.96
C GLU A 89 27.40 34.23 2.99
N THR A 90 26.15 33.85 3.26
CA THR A 90 25.75 32.43 3.46
C THR A 90 24.85 31.82 2.37
N GLU A 91 24.75 32.43 1.19
CA GLU A 91 23.82 31.95 0.14
C GLU A 91 24.12 30.54 -0.39
N SER A 92 25.39 30.10 -0.42
CA SER A 92 25.79 28.80 -1.01
C SER A 92 25.31 27.59 -0.20
N MET A 93 25.29 27.68 1.14
CA MET A 93 24.95 26.55 2.02
C MET A 93 23.51 26.56 2.54
N ASN A 94 22.82 27.69 2.45
CA ASN A 94 21.39 27.77 2.76
C ASN A 94 20.53 27.04 1.71
N SER A 95 21.12 26.55 0.61
CA SER A 95 20.42 25.75 -0.40
C SER A 95 19.92 24.39 0.11
N PHE A 96 20.50 23.84 1.19
CA PHE A 96 20.09 22.57 1.81
C PHE A 96 19.60 22.70 3.25
N ALA A 97 19.83 23.83 3.92
CA ALA A 97 19.28 24.10 5.23
C ALA A 97 17.80 24.50 5.07
N ILE A 98 16.88 23.63 5.48
CA ILE A 98 15.49 24.01 5.69
C ILE A 98 15.52 25.18 6.67
N GLN A 99 15.18 26.38 6.21
CA GLN A 99 14.96 27.51 7.11
C GLN A 99 13.92 27.03 8.13
N ASN A 100 14.28 27.02 9.41
CA ASN A 100 13.30 26.92 10.47
C ASN A 100 12.44 28.18 10.36
N GLU A 101 11.40 28.13 9.54
CA GLU A 101 10.28 29.03 9.69
C GLU A 101 9.85 28.87 11.15
N GLU A 102 9.91 29.95 11.92
CA GLU A 102 9.20 30.03 13.17
C GLU A 102 7.71 29.89 12.82
N ILE A 103 7.24 28.64 12.75
CA ILE A 103 5.83 28.31 12.69
C ILE A 103 5.29 28.64 14.08
N GLY A 104 5.16 29.93 14.37
CA GLY A 104 4.25 30.41 15.40
C GLY A 104 2.92 29.73 15.11
N CYS A 105 2.28 29.16 16.14
CA CYS A 105 1.11 28.27 16.05
C CYS A 105 0.11 28.77 14.99
N VAL A 106 0.32 28.37 13.73
CA VAL A 106 -0.59 28.71 12.65
C VAL A 106 -1.76 27.81 12.95
N HIS A 107 -2.90 28.43 13.28
CA HIS A 107 -4.16 27.75 13.25
C HIS A 107 -4.26 27.13 11.84
N ILE A 108 -3.87 25.86 11.68
CA ILE A 108 -3.83 25.20 10.38
C ILE A 108 -5.26 25.23 9.90
N SER A 109 -5.56 26.18 9.01
CA SER A 109 -6.88 26.34 8.47
C SER A 109 -7.23 25.04 7.77
N TRP A 110 -8.44 24.54 7.99
CA TRP A 110 -8.95 23.34 7.32
C TRP A 110 -8.71 23.40 5.81
N TYR A 111 -8.73 24.60 5.23
CA TYR A 111 -8.41 24.88 3.83
C TYR A 111 -6.99 24.44 3.42
N LEU A 112 -5.95 24.83 4.19
CA LEU A 112 -4.56 24.45 3.92
C LEU A 112 -4.35 22.94 4.04
N SER A 113 -4.99 22.31 5.04
CA SER A 113 -4.97 20.85 5.19
C SER A 113 -5.65 20.15 4.00
N THR A 114 -6.78 20.67 3.53
CA THR A 114 -7.46 20.11 2.34
C THR A 114 -6.64 20.25 1.07
N ILE A 115 -5.97 21.38 0.84
CA ILE A 115 -5.09 21.56 -0.33
C ILE A 115 -3.93 20.58 -0.26
N SER A 116 -3.26 20.47 0.88
CA SER A 116 -2.16 19.53 1.07
C SER A 116 -2.60 18.08 0.83
N TYR A 117 -3.80 17.71 1.29
CA TYR A 117 -4.37 16.39 1.03
C TYR A 117 -4.66 16.16 -0.46
N LEU A 118 -5.30 17.12 -1.12
CA LEU A 118 -5.61 17.06 -2.56
C LEU A 118 -4.33 16.95 -3.40
N GLU A 119 -3.30 17.71 -3.06
CA GLU A 119 -2.02 17.68 -3.75
C GLU A 119 -1.30 16.34 -3.57
N THR A 120 -1.28 15.82 -2.34
CA THR A 120 -0.66 14.54 -2.00
C THR A 120 -1.35 13.36 -2.70
N TYR A 121 -2.69 13.36 -2.74
CA TYR A 121 -3.50 12.24 -3.26
C TYR A 121 -4.14 12.51 -4.62
N ARG A 122 -3.68 13.52 -5.37
CA ARG A 122 -4.28 13.91 -6.67
C ARG A 122 -4.46 12.75 -7.64
N GLN A 123 -3.45 11.88 -7.76
CA GLN A 123 -3.47 10.71 -8.64
C GLN A 123 -4.49 9.68 -8.16
N HIS A 124 -4.53 9.40 -6.86
CA HIS A 124 -5.48 8.47 -6.25
C HIS A 124 -6.92 8.95 -6.47
N ILE A 125 -7.19 10.24 -6.27
CA ILE A 125 -8.52 10.82 -6.45
C ILE A 125 -9.00 10.66 -7.90
N VAL A 126 -8.14 10.97 -8.88
CA VAL A 126 -8.47 10.83 -10.30
C VAL A 126 -8.79 9.38 -10.67
N ILE A 127 -7.97 8.42 -10.22
CA ILE A 127 -8.20 6.99 -10.51
C ILE A 127 -9.45 6.46 -9.82
N ILE A 128 -9.70 6.86 -8.57
CA ILE A 128 -10.94 6.51 -7.86
C ILE A 128 -12.15 7.11 -8.60
N PHE A 129 -12.07 8.36 -9.05
CA PHE A 129 -13.12 8.99 -9.83
C PHE A 129 -13.43 8.20 -11.10
N PHE A 130 -12.43 7.85 -11.91
CA PHE A 130 -12.64 7.05 -13.12
C PHE A 130 -13.20 5.67 -12.81
N PHE A 131 -12.67 5.00 -11.79
CA PHE A 131 -13.16 3.69 -11.34
C PHE A 131 -14.63 3.74 -10.95
N THR A 132 -15.02 4.72 -10.13
CA THR A 132 -16.41 4.89 -9.68
C THR A 132 -17.31 5.31 -10.85
N ALA A 133 -16.86 6.21 -11.72
CA ALA A 133 -17.61 6.67 -12.89
C ALA A 133 -17.89 5.51 -13.86
N ILE A 134 -16.89 4.66 -14.16
CA ILE A 134 -17.08 3.49 -15.03
C ILE A 134 -18.06 2.49 -14.41
N ASN A 135 -17.95 2.22 -13.09
CA ASN A 135 -18.90 1.35 -12.40
C ASN A 135 -20.34 1.88 -12.49
N LEU A 136 -20.54 3.17 -12.19
CA LEU A 136 -21.87 3.79 -12.26
C LEU A 136 -22.39 3.85 -13.69
N LEU A 137 -21.53 4.07 -14.68
CA LEU A 137 -21.91 4.08 -16.09
C LEU A 137 -22.36 2.69 -16.55
N LEU A 138 -21.62 1.63 -16.22
CA LEU A 138 -21.99 0.25 -16.55
C LEU A 138 -23.28 -0.17 -15.86
N PHE A 139 -23.47 0.21 -14.60
CA PHE A 139 -24.75 0.01 -13.90
C PHE A 139 -25.88 0.72 -14.63
N SER A 140 -25.69 2.01 -14.92
CA SER A 140 -26.73 2.88 -15.49
C SER A 140 -27.11 2.49 -16.91
N GLU A 141 -26.14 2.11 -17.76
CA GLU A 141 -26.40 1.63 -19.12
C GLU A 141 -27.28 0.39 -19.09
N ARG A 142 -26.93 -0.60 -18.27
CA ARG A 142 -27.74 -1.83 -18.13
C ARG A 142 -29.07 -1.56 -17.46
N PHE A 143 -29.10 -0.72 -16.44
CA PHE A 143 -30.34 -0.35 -15.78
C PHE A 143 -31.29 0.31 -16.79
N TRP A 144 -30.79 1.26 -17.58
CA TRP A 144 -31.57 1.95 -18.61
C TRP A 144 -32.08 0.99 -19.68
N HIS A 145 -31.20 0.14 -20.22
CA HIS A 145 -31.55 -0.85 -21.24
C HIS A 145 -32.69 -1.77 -20.78
N TYR A 146 -32.59 -2.35 -19.58
CA TYR A 146 -33.62 -3.25 -19.06
C TYR A 146 -34.88 -2.53 -18.54
N ARG A 147 -34.78 -1.22 -18.25
CA ARG A 147 -35.92 -0.42 -17.78
C ARG A 147 -36.76 0.13 -18.94
N TYR A 148 -36.12 0.54 -20.03
CA TYR A 148 -36.75 1.30 -21.11
C TYR A 148 -36.64 0.64 -22.49
N GLU A 149 -35.50 0.03 -22.85
CA GLU A 149 -35.29 -0.49 -24.22
C GLU A 149 -35.85 -1.91 -24.42
N THR A 150 -35.87 -2.73 -23.37
CA THR A 150 -36.38 -4.12 -23.43
C THR A 150 -37.88 -4.25 -23.13
N GLU A 151 -38.68 -3.20 -23.37
CA GLU A 151 -40.13 -3.24 -23.11
C GLU A 151 -40.83 -4.35 -23.90
N HIS A 152 -40.36 -4.63 -25.12
CA HIS A 152 -40.89 -5.65 -26.03
C HIS A 152 -40.75 -7.11 -25.55
N ARG A 153 -39.99 -7.37 -24.49
CA ARG A 153 -39.79 -8.73 -23.94
C ARG A 153 -40.66 -9.05 -22.73
N ASP A 154 -41.56 -8.13 -22.33
CA ASP A 154 -42.47 -8.23 -21.17
C ASP A 154 -41.84 -8.55 -19.79
N LEU A 155 -40.51 -8.72 -19.72
CA LEU A 155 -39.71 -8.96 -18.50
C LEU A 155 -40.00 -7.97 -17.38
N ARG A 156 -40.26 -6.71 -17.74
CA ARG A 156 -40.56 -5.62 -16.80
C ARG A 156 -41.94 -5.77 -16.15
N ARG A 157 -42.94 -6.30 -16.88
CA ARG A 157 -44.30 -6.46 -16.38
C ARG A 157 -44.36 -7.51 -15.26
N VAL A 158 -43.46 -8.49 -15.32
CA VAL A 158 -43.37 -9.60 -14.37
C VAL A 158 -42.38 -9.33 -13.24
N MET A 159 -41.15 -8.92 -13.55
CA MET A 159 -40.04 -8.80 -12.59
C MET A 159 -39.80 -7.36 -12.11
N GLY A 160 -40.58 -6.40 -12.61
CA GLY A 160 -40.54 -5.01 -12.20
C GLY A 160 -39.17 -4.33 -12.42
N VAL A 161 -38.77 -3.50 -11.46
CA VAL A 161 -37.46 -2.81 -11.47
C VAL A 161 -36.34 -3.76 -11.01
N GLY A 162 -36.66 -4.87 -10.36
CA GLY A 162 -35.69 -5.83 -9.82
C GLY A 162 -34.76 -6.40 -10.89
N ILE A 163 -35.25 -6.65 -12.10
CA ILE A 163 -34.40 -7.12 -13.21
C ILE A 163 -33.42 -6.05 -13.70
N ALA A 164 -33.83 -4.78 -13.80
CA ALA A 164 -32.92 -3.71 -14.20
C ALA A 164 -31.78 -3.54 -13.18
N VAL A 165 -32.09 -3.63 -11.88
CA VAL A 165 -31.12 -3.56 -10.79
C VAL A 165 -30.16 -4.76 -10.82
N THR A 166 -30.67 -6.00 -10.95
CA THR A 166 -29.78 -7.19 -10.95
C THR A 166 -28.84 -7.21 -12.14
N ARG A 167 -29.30 -6.76 -13.32
CA ARG A 167 -28.49 -6.72 -14.55
C ARG A 167 -27.45 -5.60 -14.52
N GLY A 168 -27.80 -4.44 -13.97
CA GLY A 168 -26.82 -3.36 -13.70
C GLY A 168 -25.77 -3.76 -12.68
N ALA A 169 -26.19 -4.38 -11.59
CA ALA A 169 -25.28 -4.88 -10.56
C ALA A 169 -24.36 -5.98 -11.10
N ALA A 170 -24.88 -6.89 -11.94
CA ALA A 170 -24.09 -7.95 -12.58
C ALA A 170 -22.99 -7.39 -13.50
N ALA A 171 -23.28 -6.35 -14.28
CA ALA A 171 -22.28 -5.72 -15.16
C ALA A 171 -21.17 -5.02 -14.36
N SER A 172 -21.55 -4.27 -13.33
CA SER A 172 -20.59 -3.57 -12.45
C SER A 172 -19.72 -4.56 -11.66
N LEU A 173 -20.34 -5.64 -11.15
CA LEU A 173 -19.64 -6.74 -10.50
C LEU A 173 -18.65 -7.43 -11.46
N SER A 174 -19.08 -7.71 -12.71
CA SER A 174 -18.23 -8.33 -13.73
C SER A 174 -17.00 -7.47 -14.06
N PHE A 175 -17.18 -6.15 -14.16
CA PHE A 175 -16.08 -5.22 -14.34
C PHE A 175 -15.11 -5.22 -13.14
N CYS A 176 -15.63 -5.19 -11.91
CA CYS A 176 -14.79 -5.27 -10.71
C CYS A 176 -13.99 -6.58 -10.65
N MET A 177 -14.61 -7.71 -11.01
CA MET A 177 -13.94 -9.01 -11.12
C MET A 177 -12.87 -9.01 -12.21
N GLY A 178 -13.07 -8.33 -13.34
CA GLY A 178 -11.99 -8.14 -14.32
C GLY A 178 -10.82 -7.32 -13.72
N LEU A 179 -11.12 -6.15 -13.16
CA LEU A 179 -10.11 -5.20 -12.71
C LEU A 179 -9.28 -5.72 -11.52
N ILE A 180 -9.89 -6.47 -10.60
CA ILE A 180 -9.21 -6.97 -9.39
C ILE A 180 -8.02 -7.87 -9.74
N LEU A 181 -8.05 -8.61 -10.85
CA LEU A 181 -6.91 -9.43 -11.32
C LEU A 181 -5.71 -8.56 -11.73
N ILE A 182 -5.97 -7.44 -12.40
CA ILE A 182 -4.92 -6.53 -12.86
C ILE A 182 -4.17 -5.93 -11.67
N THR A 183 -4.89 -5.63 -10.58
CA THR A 183 -4.29 -5.03 -9.36
C THR A 183 -3.26 -5.91 -8.66
N VAL A 184 -3.25 -7.22 -8.93
CA VAL A 184 -2.32 -8.19 -8.33
C VAL A 184 -1.21 -8.66 -9.29
N CYS A 185 -1.17 -8.14 -10.52
CA CYS A 185 -0.12 -8.44 -11.51
C CYS A 185 1.18 -7.69 -11.19
N GLN A 186 1.88 -8.11 -10.13
CA GLN A 186 3.02 -7.37 -9.56
C GLN A 186 4.21 -7.22 -10.52
N ASN A 187 4.47 -8.18 -11.42
CA ASN A 187 5.57 -8.07 -12.37
C ASN A 187 5.25 -7.06 -13.46
N ILE A 188 4.01 -7.07 -13.99
CA ILE A 188 3.54 -6.07 -14.95
C ILE A 188 3.51 -4.68 -14.32
N ILE A 189 3.01 -4.54 -13.09
CA ILE A 189 3.00 -3.27 -12.35
C ILE A 189 4.43 -2.75 -12.15
N THR A 190 5.38 -3.64 -11.84
CA THR A 190 6.80 -3.27 -11.70
C THR A 190 7.38 -2.75 -13.02
N LEU A 191 7.09 -3.42 -14.14
CA LEU A 191 7.51 -2.96 -15.47
C LEU A 191 6.89 -1.60 -15.82
N LEU A 192 5.61 -1.41 -15.54
CA LEU A 192 4.90 -0.16 -15.79
C LEU A 192 5.44 1.00 -14.94
N ARG A 193 5.98 0.73 -13.76
CA ARG A 193 6.59 1.75 -12.88
C ARG A 193 7.83 2.40 -13.48
N GLU A 194 8.54 1.74 -14.37
CA GLU A 194 9.73 2.29 -15.03
C GLU A 194 9.37 3.16 -16.27
N THR A 195 8.10 3.19 -16.65
CA THR A 195 7.58 3.96 -17.78
C THR A 195 7.02 5.32 -17.30
N PRO A 196 6.79 6.30 -18.20
CA PRO A 196 6.18 7.59 -17.84
C PRO A 196 4.77 7.47 -17.23
N PHE A 197 4.12 6.30 -17.35
CA PHE A 197 2.83 6.05 -16.71
C PHE A 197 2.87 6.15 -15.17
N ARG A 198 4.06 6.06 -14.55
CA ARG A 198 4.25 6.29 -13.11
C ARG A 198 3.78 7.67 -12.64
N GLU A 199 3.83 8.69 -13.50
CA GLU A 199 3.40 10.05 -13.16
C GLU A 199 1.88 10.21 -13.11
N TYR A 200 1.14 9.28 -13.72
CA TYR A 200 -0.32 9.32 -13.80
C TYR A 200 -0.98 8.26 -12.92
N LEU A 201 -0.35 7.10 -12.76
CA LEU A 201 -0.90 5.96 -12.03
C LEU A 201 -0.19 5.75 -10.68
N PRO A 202 -0.92 5.72 -9.55
CA PRO A 202 -0.35 5.45 -8.23
C PRO A 202 -0.09 3.95 -8.03
N LEU A 203 0.85 3.39 -8.80
CA LEU A 203 1.14 1.96 -8.87
C LEU A 203 1.61 1.36 -7.53
N ASP A 204 2.23 2.18 -6.67
CA ASP A 204 2.67 1.77 -5.34
C ASP A 204 1.49 1.45 -4.39
N SER A 205 0.29 1.96 -4.70
CA SER A 205 -0.94 1.72 -3.94
C SER A 205 -1.85 0.67 -4.58
N ALA A 206 -1.35 -0.17 -5.50
CA ALA A 206 -2.16 -1.16 -6.21
C ALA A 206 -2.89 -2.14 -5.28
N ILE A 207 -2.27 -2.58 -4.18
CA ILE A 207 -2.92 -3.47 -3.19
C ILE A 207 -3.95 -2.72 -2.33
N ALA A 208 -3.78 -1.42 -2.10
CA ALA A 208 -4.82 -0.61 -1.46
C ALA A 208 -6.03 -0.47 -2.40
N PHE A 209 -5.77 -0.25 -3.69
CA PHE A 209 -6.80 -0.23 -4.72
C PHE A 209 -7.50 -1.59 -4.90
N HIS A 210 -6.76 -2.70 -4.83
CA HIS A 210 -7.33 -4.06 -4.81
C HIS A 210 -8.42 -4.21 -3.74
N LYS A 211 -8.16 -3.73 -2.52
CA LYS A 211 -9.14 -3.76 -1.41
C LYS A 211 -10.37 -2.90 -1.72
N LEU A 212 -10.18 -1.73 -2.34
CA LEU A 212 -11.29 -0.87 -2.77
C LEU A 212 -12.16 -1.53 -3.84
N VAL A 213 -11.54 -2.15 -4.85
CA VAL A 213 -12.25 -2.90 -5.90
C VAL A 213 -12.98 -4.09 -5.28
N ALA A 214 -12.37 -4.81 -4.34
CA ALA A 214 -13.03 -5.88 -3.59
C ALA A 214 -14.26 -5.37 -2.85
N MET A 215 -14.16 -4.32 -2.03
CA MET A 215 -15.33 -3.76 -1.32
C MET A 215 -16.46 -3.36 -2.27
N THR A 216 -16.13 -2.77 -3.42
CA THR A 216 -17.11 -2.39 -4.45
C THR A 216 -17.75 -3.62 -5.11
N ALA A 217 -16.97 -4.67 -5.39
CA ALA A 217 -17.47 -5.94 -5.88
C ALA A 217 -18.42 -6.59 -4.85
N GLY A 218 -18.06 -6.61 -3.57
CA GLY A 218 -18.90 -7.10 -2.49
C GLY A 218 -20.24 -6.38 -2.43
N PHE A 219 -20.23 -5.04 -2.51
CA PHE A 219 -21.45 -4.23 -2.58
C PHE A 219 -22.35 -4.64 -3.76
N TRP A 220 -21.80 -4.71 -4.98
CA TRP A 220 -22.59 -5.09 -6.16
C TRP A 220 -23.07 -6.54 -6.11
N ALA A 221 -22.29 -7.45 -5.53
CA ALA A 221 -22.69 -8.84 -5.32
C ALA A 221 -23.88 -8.93 -4.34
N THR A 222 -23.90 -8.15 -3.27
CA THR A 222 -25.04 -8.06 -2.35
C THR A 222 -26.28 -7.50 -3.06
N VAL A 223 -26.15 -6.39 -3.79
CA VAL A 223 -27.26 -5.80 -4.57
C VAL A 223 -27.81 -6.80 -5.60
N HIS A 224 -26.93 -7.50 -6.30
CA HIS A 224 -27.29 -8.54 -7.27
C HIS A 224 -28.04 -9.70 -6.61
N THR A 225 -27.54 -10.20 -5.47
CA THR A 225 -28.15 -11.30 -4.72
C THR A 225 -29.54 -10.94 -4.21
N VAL A 226 -29.68 -9.78 -3.53
CA VAL A 226 -30.96 -9.29 -3.01
C VAL A 226 -31.96 -9.06 -4.14
N GLY A 227 -31.52 -8.47 -5.25
CA GLY A 227 -32.36 -8.28 -6.42
C GLY A 227 -32.85 -9.62 -7.01
N HIS A 228 -32.00 -10.66 -7.03
CA HIS A 228 -32.42 -11.98 -7.46
C HIS A 228 -33.41 -12.65 -6.50
N CYS A 229 -33.29 -12.46 -5.19
CA CYS A 229 -34.28 -12.94 -4.23
C CYS A 229 -35.67 -12.33 -4.49
N ILE A 230 -35.73 -11.01 -4.72
CA ILE A 230 -36.98 -10.30 -5.05
C ILE A 230 -37.54 -10.80 -6.39
N ASN A 231 -36.67 -10.95 -7.39
CA ASN A 231 -37.04 -11.48 -8.69
C ASN A 231 -37.60 -12.90 -8.61
N PHE A 232 -36.99 -13.80 -7.83
CA PHE A 232 -37.49 -15.16 -7.63
C PHE A 232 -38.85 -15.19 -6.95
N TYR A 233 -39.11 -14.28 -6.01
CA TYR A 233 -40.44 -14.12 -5.43
C TYR A 233 -41.48 -13.76 -6.51
N HIS A 234 -41.21 -12.75 -7.34
CA HIS A 234 -42.14 -12.36 -8.41
C HIS A 234 -42.33 -13.46 -9.47
N VAL A 235 -41.25 -14.12 -9.90
CA VAL A 235 -41.29 -15.20 -10.90
C VAL A 235 -42.04 -16.42 -10.37
N ALA A 236 -41.92 -16.74 -9.08
CA ALA A 236 -42.66 -17.85 -8.45
C ALA A 236 -44.18 -17.61 -8.37
N THR A 237 -44.65 -16.36 -8.52
CA THR A 237 -46.09 -16.03 -8.52
C THR A 237 -46.73 -16.04 -9.91
N GLN A 238 -45.96 -16.29 -10.97
CA GLN A 238 -46.47 -16.30 -12.35
C GLN A 238 -46.99 -17.67 -12.79
N SER A 239 -47.87 -17.68 -13.79
CA SER A 239 -48.34 -18.90 -14.45
C SER A 239 -47.24 -19.54 -15.30
N GLN A 240 -47.34 -20.86 -15.50
CA GLN A 240 -46.39 -21.64 -16.30
C GLN A 240 -46.30 -21.16 -17.76
N ASP A 241 -47.43 -20.81 -18.37
CA ASP A 241 -47.48 -20.32 -19.76
C ASP A 241 -46.71 -18.99 -19.92
N GLY A 242 -46.85 -18.08 -18.93
CA GLY A 242 -46.11 -16.82 -18.91
C GLY A 242 -44.60 -17.03 -18.76
N LEU A 243 -44.18 -18.05 -18.01
CA LEU A 243 -42.77 -18.40 -17.82
C LEU A 243 -42.13 -19.03 -19.06
N GLN A 244 -42.88 -19.84 -19.81
CA GLN A 244 -42.42 -20.39 -21.09
C GLN A 244 -42.21 -19.29 -22.14
N CYS A 245 -43.07 -18.28 -22.19
CA CYS A 245 -42.87 -17.11 -23.05
C CYS A 245 -41.67 -16.26 -22.62
N LEU A 246 -41.40 -16.17 -21.31
CA LEU A 246 -40.33 -15.35 -20.74
C LEU A 246 -38.94 -15.98 -20.87
N PHE A 247 -38.84 -17.28 -20.62
CA PHE A 247 -37.60 -18.06 -20.65
C PHE A 247 -37.64 -19.05 -21.82
N GLN A 248 -37.57 -18.53 -23.04
CA GLN A 248 -37.69 -19.33 -24.27
C GLN A 248 -36.62 -20.43 -24.41
N GLU A 249 -35.46 -20.25 -23.76
CA GLU A 249 -34.37 -21.24 -23.74
C GLU A 249 -34.52 -22.27 -22.59
N ALA A 250 -35.43 -22.07 -21.65
CA ALA A 250 -35.67 -23.00 -20.54
C ALA A 250 -36.82 -23.95 -20.87
N VAL A 251 -36.54 -25.26 -20.89
CA VAL A 251 -37.56 -26.28 -21.11
C VAL A 251 -38.21 -26.66 -19.78
N PHE A 252 -39.44 -26.22 -19.57
CA PHE A 252 -40.25 -26.61 -18.41
C PHE A 252 -41.12 -27.83 -18.73
N GLY A 253 -41.11 -28.84 -17.86
CA GLY A 253 -41.99 -30.01 -17.98
C GLY A 253 -43.47 -29.63 -17.80
N SER A 254 -44.38 -30.49 -18.26
CA SER A 254 -45.84 -30.24 -18.20
C SER A 254 -46.39 -30.10 -16.77
N ASN A 255 -45.74 -30.69 -15.77
CA ASN A 255 -46.13 -30.60 -14.34
C ASN A 255 -45.29 -29.57 -13.55
N PHE A 256 -44.74 -28.56 -14.23
CA PHE A 256 -43.85 -27.59 -13.61
C PHE A 256 -44.60 -26.60 -12.70
N LEU A 257 -44.32 -26.66 -11.40
CA LEU A 257 -44.78 -25.67 -10.44
C LEU A 257 -43.65 -24.66 -10.15
N PRO A 258 -43.79 -23.39 -10.57
CA PRO A 258 -42.82 -22.37 -10.24
C PRO A 258 -42.84 -22.10 -8.74
N SER A 259 -41.81 -22.55 -8.05
CA SER A 259 -41.60 -22.30 -6.62
C SER A 259 -40.27 -21.62 -6.40
N ILE A 260 -40.15 -20.84 -5.32
CA ILE A 260 -38.88 -20.21 -4.94
C ILE A 260 -37.80 -21.30 -4.76
N SER A 261 -38.19 -22.44 -4.18
CA SER A 261 -37.30 -23.60 -4.01
C SER A 261 -36.77 -24.13 -5.34
N TYR A 262 -37.61 -24.21 -6.38
CA TYR A 262 -37.15 -24.61 -7.71
C TYR A 262 -36.14 -23.60 -8.29
N TRP A 263 -36.41 -22.30 -8.19
CA TRP A 263 -35.48 -21.29 -8.73
C TRP A 263 -34.13 -21.28 -8.02
N LEU A 264 -34.11 -21.53 -6.72
CA LEU A 264 -32.89 -21.61 -5.92
C LEU A 264 -32.10 -22.92 -6.10
N TYR A 265 -32.78 -24.06 -6.07
CA TYR A 265 -32.12 -25.38 -6.02
C TYR A 265 -32.30 -26.23 -7.28
N GLY A 266 -33.30 -25.93 -8.11
CA GLY A 266 -33.60 -26.65 -9.34
C GLY A 266 -32.94 -26.05 -10.59
N THR A 267 -32.45 -24.80 -10.52
CA THR A 267 -31.76 -24.15 -11.64
C THR A 267 -30.25 -24.10 -11.44
N THR A 268 -29.51 -24.27 -12.53
CA THR A 268 -28.04 -24.13 -12.52
C THR A 268 -27.63 -22.75 -12.02
N THR A 269 -28.34 -21.68 -12.41
CA THR A 269 -28.07 -20.31 -11.96
C THR A 269 -28.33 -20.13 -10.46
N GLY A 270 -29.36 -20.76 -9.90
CA GLY A 270 -29.66 -20.72 -8.47
C GLY A 270 -28.57 -21.40 -7.63
N ILE A 271 -28.25 -22.66 -7.95
CA ILE A 271 -27.23 -23.43 -7.21
C ILE A 271 -25.86 -22.75 -7.29
N THR A 272 -25.45 -22.35 -8.50
CA THR A 272 -24.17 -21.65 -8.69
C THR A 272 -24.16 -20.29 -7.97
N GLY A 273 -25.28 -19.57 -7.93
CA GLY A 273 -25.41 -18.32 -7.17
C GLY A 273 -25.23 -18.51 -5.66
N ILE A 274 -25.88 -19.52 -5.08
CA ILE A 274 -25.71 -19.87 -3.66
C ILE A 274 -24.27 -20.25 -3.36
N LEU A 275 -23.66 -21.07 -4.22
CA LEU A 275 -22.26 -21.47 -4.09
C LEU A 275 -21.32 -20.25 -4.17
N LEU A 276 -21.56 -19.31 -5.09
CA LEU A 276 -20.78 -18.08 -5.22
C LEU A 276 -20.88 -17.21 -3.97
N VAL A 277 -22.09 -17.03 -3.42
CA VAL A 277 -22.28 -16.26 -2.18
C VAL A 277 -21.53 -16.92 -1.03
N ALA A 278 -21.57 -18.25 -0.91
CA ALA A 278 -20.83 -18.98 0.13
C ALA A 278 -19.31 -18.82 -0.04
N LEU A 279 -18.77 -19.02 -1.25
CA LEU A 279 -17.35 -18.89 -1.55
C LEU A 279 -16.85 -17.46 -1.30
N MET A 280 -17.58 -16.45 -1.80
CA MET A 280 -17.25 -15.04 -1.57
C MET A 280 -17.29 -14.71 -0.07
N SER A 281 -18.30 -15.18 0.67
CA SER A 281 -18.39 -14.94 2.11
C SER A 281 -17.18 -15.49 2.86
N ILE A 282 -16.75 -16.72 2.56
CA ILE A 282 -15.54 -17.32 3.12
C ILE A 282 -14.32 -16.45 2.79
N THR A 283 -14.12 -16.11 1.51
CA THR A 283 -12.96 -15.29 1.11
C THR A 283 -12.95 -13.93 1.80
N TYR A 284 -14.09 -13.24 1.98
CA TYR A 284 -14.14 -11.92 2.62
C TYR A 284 -13.90 -12.00 4.14
N VAL A 285 -14.49 -12.99 4.83
CA VAL A 285 -14.28 -13.19 6.26
C VAL A 285 -12.79 -13.37 6.55
N PHE A 286 -12.13 -14.31 5.86
CA PHE A 286 -10.70 -14.56 6.08
C PHE A 286 -9.78 -13.45 5.55
N SER A 287 -10.27 -12.55 4.69
CA SER A 287 -9.55 -11.36 4.23
C SER A 287 -9.73 -10.14 5.14
N THR A 288 -10.44 -10.28 6.27
CA THR A 288 -10.62 -9.20 7.24
C THR A 288 -9.32 -8.95 8.01
N PRO A 289 -8.90 -7.68 8.25
CA PRO A 289 -7.63 -7.38 8.91
C PRO A 289 -7.43 -8.05 10.27
N ALA A 290 -8.50 -8.20 11.06
CA ALA A 290 -8.44 -8.89 12.35
C ALA A 290 -8.03 -10.37 12.21
N ILE A 291 -8.63 -11.08 11.24
CA ILE A 291 -8.33 -12.50 11.00
C ILE A 291 -6.98 -12.65 10.30
N MET A 292 -6.60 -11.74 9.41
CA MET A 292 -5.31 -11.78 8.74
C MET A 292 -4.12 -11.61 9.70
N ARG A 293 -4.29 -10.89 10.82
CA ARG A 293 -3.24 -10.72 11.84
C ARG A 293 -2.95 -12.02 12.59
N GLU A 294 -3.99 -12.80 12.90
CA GLU A 294 -3.88 -14.03 13.69
C GLU A 294 -3.70 -15.29 12.82
N ALA A 295 -4.35 -15.34 11.65
CA ALA A 295 -4.50 -16.54 10.82
C ALA A 295 -4.16 -16.27 9.35
N TYR A 296 -2.99 -15.68 9.11
CA TYR A 296 -2.54 -15.30 7.77
C TYR A 296 -2.43 -16.49 6.77
N HIS A 297 -2.07 -17.68 7.26
CA HIS A 297 -2.08 -18.89 6.42
C HIS A 297 -3.47 -19.26 5.92
N ALA A 298 -4.49 -19.13 6.78
CA ALA A 298 -5.88 -19.41 6.43
C ALA A 298 -6.41 -18.37 5.42
N PHE A 299 -6.04 -17.09 5.59
CA PHE A 299 -6.28 -16.04 4.60
C PHE A 299 -5.79 -16.48 3.21
N LYS A 300 -4.54 -16.93 3.09
CA LYS A 300 -3.99 -17.31 1.80
C LYS A 300 -4.70 -18.49 1.15
N ILE A 301 -4.94 -19.55 1.91
CA ILE A 301 -5.61 -20.75 1.41
C ILE A 301 -7.01 -20.41 0.91
N THR A 302 -7.78 -19.67 1.72
CA THR A 302 -9.15 -19.26 1.36
C THR A 302 -9.17 -18.25 0.20
N HIS A 303 -8.13 -17.45 0.03
CA HIS A 303 -8.01 -16.54 -1.12
C HIS A 303 -7.70 -17.29 -2.43
N LEU A 304 -7.20 -18.53 -2.40
CA LEU A 304 -7.08 -19.39 -3.59
C LEU A 304 -8.44 -19.85 -4.13
N LEU A 305 -9.49 -19.82 -3.31
CA LEU A 305 -10.86 -20.09 -3.75
C LEU A 305 -11.33 -19.13 -4.85
N ASN A 306 -10.64 -18.00 -5.05
CA ASN A 306 -10.89 -17.12 -6.20
C ASN A 306 -10.87 -17.87 -7.54
N ILE A 307 -9.99 -18.86 -7.74
CA ILE A 307 -9.97 -19.67 -8.98
C ILE A 307 -11.32 -20.36 -9.18
N LEU A 308 -11.87 -20.93 -8.09
CA LEU A 308 -13.18 -21.56 -8.10
C LEU A 308 -14.30 -20.53 -8.30
N ILE A 309 -14.21 -19.35 -7.68
CA ILE A 309 -15.18 -18.26 -7.87
C ILE A 309 -15.27 -17.87 -9.36
N TYR A 310 -14.14 -17.69 -10.07
CA TYR A 310 -14.17 -17.40 -11.51
C TYR A 310 -14.81 -18.54 -12.31
N ALA A 311 -14.43 -19.80 -12.04
CA ALA A 311 -14.98 -20.96 -12.73
C ALA A 311 -16.51 -21.06 -12.54
N VAL A 312 -16.99 -20.93 -11.30
CA VAL A 312 -18.42 -20.97 -10.98
C VAL A 312 -19.15 -19.74 -11.55
N THR A 313 -18.52 -18.57 -11.61
CA THR A 313 -19.12 -17.36 -12.22
C THR A 313 -19.33 -17.53 -13.72
N VAL A 314 -18.40 -18.19 -14.42
CA VAL A 314 -18.61 -18.57 -15.83
C VAL A 314 -19.83 -19.50 -15.93
N LEU A 315 -19.88 -20.58 -15.13
CA LEU A 315 -21.01 -21.51 -15.11
C LEU A 315 -22.34 -20.83 -14.76
N HIS A 316 -22.32 -19.83 -13.88
CA HIS A 316 -23.49 -19.07 -13.46
C HIS A 316 -24.12 -18.28 -14.62
N GLY A 317 -23.32 -17.80 -15.57
CA GLY A 317 -23.80 -17.06 -16.74
C GLY A 317 -24.17 -17.92 -17.96
N LEU A 318 -23.72 -19.18 -18.02
CA LEU A 318 -23.89 -20.07 -19.17
C LEU A 318 -25.35 -20.43 -19.54
N PRO A 319 -26.28 -20.61 -18.60
CA PRO A 319 -27.65 -21.04 -18.92
C PRO A 319 -28.47 -20.04 -19.75
N LYS A 320 -27.92 -18.85 -20.07
CA LYS A 320 -28.52 -17.84 -20.97
C LYS A 320 -29.97 -17.45 -20.66
N LEU A 321 -30.42 -17.66 -19.42
CA LEU A 321 -31.81 -17.46 -19.02
C LEU A 321 -32.37 -16.08 -19.41
N LEU A 322 -31.55 -15.03 -19.43
CA LEU A 322 -32.00 -13.66 -19.74
C LEU A 322 -31.27 -13.03 -20.94
N ASP A 323 -29.99 -13.33 -21.11
CA ASP A 323 -29.13 -12.74 -22.15
C ASP A 323 -27.89 -13.61 -22.32
N SER A 324 -27.18 -13.38 -23.42
CA SER A 324 -25.84 -13.91 -23.69
C SER A 324 -24.86 -13.69 -22.52
N PRO A 325 -23.96 -14.65 -22.24
CA PRO A 325 -22.99 -14.53 -21.15
C PRO A 325 -21.93 -13.47 -21.48
N LYS A 326 -22.08 -12.28 -20.91
CA LYS A 326 -21.14 -11.15 -21.14
C LYS A 326 -19.90 -11.18 -20.24
N PHE A 327 -19.89 -12.02 -19.19
CA PHE A 327 -18.82 -12.05 -18.20
C PHE A 327 -17.43 -12.26 -18.82
N LEU A 328 -17.31 -13.16 -19.81
CA LEU A 328 -16.05 -13.45 -20.48
C LEU A 328 -15.44 -12.23 -21.19
N TYR A 329 -16.26 -11.32 -21.72
CA TYR A 329 -15.74 -10.08 -22.33
C TYR A 329 -15.03 -9.18 -21.32
N TYR A 330 -15.49 -9.16 -20.06
CA TYR A 330 -14.84 -8.37 -19.01
C TYR A 330 -13.56 -9.01 -18.49
N VAL A 331 -13.51 -10.35 -18.41
CA VAL A 331 -12.40 -11.05 -17.74
C VAL A 331 -11.34 -11.63 -18.67
N ALA A 332 -11.62 -11.82 -19.97
CA ALA A 332 -10.66 -12.45 -20.90
C ALA A 332 -9.33 -11.70 -20.97
N GLY A 333 -9.36 -10.37 -21.15
CA GLY A 333 -8.16 -9.53 -21.16
C GLY A 333 -7.39 -9.56 -19.82
N PRO A 334 -8.05 -9.29 -18.68
CA PRO A 334 -7.42 -9.39 -17.37
C PRO A 334 -6.83 -10.77 -17.04
N ILE A 335 -7.52 -11.86 -17.41
CA ILE A 335 -7.01 -13.22 -17.22
C ILE A 335 -5.75 -13.43 -18.07
N ALA A 336 -5.74 -12.99 -19.33
CA ALA A 336 -4.56 -13.09 -20.18
C ALA A 336 -3.38 -12.32 -19.57
N LEU A 337 -3.60 -11.10 -19.09
CA LEU A 337 -2.57 -10.31 -18.40
C LEU A 337 -2.06 -11.02 -17.13
N PHE A 338 -2.96 -11.58 -16.33
CA PHE A 338 -2.59 -12.34 -15.14
C PHE A 338 -1.74 -13.57 -15.47
N VAL A 339 -2.10 -14.33 -16.51
CA VAL A 339 -1.31 -15.48 -16.97
C VAL A 339 0.08 -15.04 -17.43
N ILE A 340 0.18 -13.95 -18.19
CA ILE A 340 1.47 -13.38 -18.61
C ILE A 340 2.31 -12.98 -17.39
N ASP A 341 1.71 -12.31 -16.39
CA ASP A 341 2.39 -11.91 -15.15
C ASP A 341 2.98 -13.12 -14.41
N ARG A 342 2.22 -14.23 -14.35
CA ARG A 342 2.68 -15.49 -13.75
C ARG A 342 3.81 -16.14 -14.52
N ILE A 343 3.76 -16.13 -15.86
CA ILE A 343 4.84 -16.64 -16.71
C ILE A 343 6.12 -15.82 -16.49
N ILE A 344 6.02 -14.48 -16.41
CA ILE A 344 7.17 -13.62 -16.12
C ILE A 344 7.75 -13.97 -14.74
N GLY A 345 6.89 -14.14 -13.73
CA GLY A 345 7.30 -14.53 -12.37
C GLY A 345 8.01 -15.88 -12.31
N MET A 346 7.54 -16.88 -13.06
CA MET A 346 8.14 -18.22 -13.12
C MET A 346 9.55 -18.22 -13.73
N ARG A 347 9.87 -17.24 -14.58
CA ARG A 347 11.22 -17.10 -15.18
C ARG A 347 12.24 -16.51 -14.21
N GLN A 348 11.82 -15.98 -13.07
CA GLN A 348 12.73 -15.36 -12.10
C GLN A 348 13.49 -16.43 -11.31
N GLN A 349 14.82 -16.26 -11.21
CA GLN A 349 15.67 -17.15 -10.41
C GLN A 349 15.83 -16.61 -9.00
N TYR A 350 15.50 -17.43 -8.00
CA TYR A 350 15.75 -17.11 -6.59
C TYR A 350 17.17 -17.51 -6.20
N LYS A 351 17.90 -16.59 -5.57
CA LYS A 351 19.23 -16.87 -5.00
C LYS A 351 19.13 -16.86 -3.48
N ARG A 352 19.56 -17.95 -2.86
CA ARG A 352 19.69 -18.03 -1.39
C ARG A 352 20.88 -17.18 -0.95
N LEU A 353 20.63 -16.22 -0.07
CA LEU A 353 21.66 -15.36 0.50
C LEU A 353 21.99 -15.79 1.93
N GLN A 354 23.26 -15.61 2.32
CA GLN A 354 23.71 -15.82 3.69
C GLN A 354 23.59 -14.50 4.47
N ILE A 355 22.98 -14.56 5.65
CA ILE A 355 22.93 -13.45 6.59
C ILE A 355 24.29 -13.35 7.29
N LEU A 356 24.90 -12.17 7.27
CA LEU A 356 26.19 -11.88 7.92
C LEU A 356 25.98 -11.26 9.30
N SER A 357 25.07 -10.30 9.40
CA SER A 357 24.72 -9.63 10.65
C SER A 357 23.24 -9.21 10.64
N GLY A 358 22.67 -9.09 11.83
CA GLY A 358 21.31 -8.57 12.02
C GLY A 358 21.22 -7.85 13.35
N ALA A 359 20.52 -6.73 13.39
CA ALA A 359 20.33 -5.92 14.58
C ALA A 359 18.93 -5.30 14.60
N ILE A 360 18.39 -5.10 15.80
CA ILE A 360 17.16 -4.32 15.99
C ILE A 360 17.60 -2.91 16.36
N LEU A 361 17.21 -1.95 15.53
CA LEU A 361 17.50 -0.53 15.70
C LEU A 361 16.32 0.18 16.37
N PRO A 362 16.55 1.35 17.01
CA PRO A 362 15.47 2.16 17.56
C PRO A 362 14.41 2.50 16.51
N SER A 363 13.16 2.66 16.94
CA SER A 363 11.97 2.91 16.09
C SER A 363 11.48 1.70 15.27
N ASP A 364 11.61 0.49 15.83
CA ASP A 364 11.11 -0.76 15.25
C ASP A 364 11.64 -1.04 13.83
N ILE A 365 12.96 -0.83 13.66
CA ILE A 365 13.67 -1.10 12.42
C ILE A 365 14.55 -2.33 12.58
N ILE A 366 14.36 -3.31 11.71
CA ILE A 366 15.18 -4.51 11.61
C ILE A 366 16.26 -4.26 10.55
N TYR A 367 17.51 -4.21 10.98
CA TYR A 367 18.67 -4.17 10.11
C TYR A 367 19.13 -5.59 9.81
N ILE A 368 19.31 -5.90 8.52
CA ILE A 368 19.84 -7.18 8.07
C ILE A 368 20.91 -6.95 7.00
N GLN A 369 22.06 -7.58 7.18
CA GLN A 369 23.17 -7.57 6.24
C GLN A 369 23.34 -8.94 5.61
N PHE A 370 23.36 -8.98 4.28
CA PHE A 370 23.56 -10.19 3.49
C PHE A 370 24.90 -10.18 2.76
N LYS A 371 25.46 -11.37 2.53
CA LYS A 371 26.60 -11.55 1.64
C LYS A 371 26.17 -11.31 0.19
N ARG A 372 26.85 -10.38 -0.49
CA ARG A 372 26.57 -10.07 -1.90
C ARG A 372 27.08 -11.19 -2.82
N PRO A 373 26.25 -11.73 -3.74
CA PRO A 373 26.74 -12.62 -4.78
C PRO A 373 27.60 -11.89 -5.81
N ASN A 374 28.67 -12.52 -6.30
CA ASN A 374 29.57 -11.91 -7.31
C ASN A 374 28.86 -11.54 -8.62
N SER A 375 27.78 -12.25 -8.96
CA SER A 375 26.95 -11.97 -10.15
C SER A 375 25.91 -10.88 -9.94
N PHE A 376 25.76 -10.34 -8.73
CA PHE A 376 24.72 -9.38 -8.40
C PHE A 376 25.23 -7.94 -8.59
N ARG A 377 24.68 -7.27 -9.60
CA ARG A 377 24.93 -5.85 -9.91
C ARG A 377 23.63 -5.08 -9.75
N PHE A 378 23.69 -3.94 -9.08
CA PHE A 378 22.55 -3.06 -8.86
C PHE A 378 22.99 -1.59 -8.93
N ARG A 379 22.03 -0.68 -9.06
CA ARG A 379 22.21 0.77 -9.02
C ARG A 379 21.58 1.34 -7.75
N SER A 380 22.07 2.50 -7.30
CA SER A 380 21.50 3.20 -6.14
C SER A 380 20.00 3.44 -6.32
N GLY A 381 19.22 3.24 -5.25
CA GLY A 381 17.76 3.40 -5.27
C GLY A 381 16.97 2.20 -5.81
N GLN A 382 17.65 1.12 -6.24
CA GLN A 382 16.97 -0.14 -6.56
C GLN A 382 16.51 -0.90 -5.30
N TRP A 383 15.56 -1.80 -5.49
CA TRP A 383 14.96 -2.62 -4.44
C TRP A 383 15.00 -4.09 -4.84
N VAL A 384 14.87 -4.97 -3.85
CA VAL A 384 14.89 -6.43 -4.03
C VAL A 384 13.67 -7.05 -3.37
N ARG A 385 13.24 -8.21 -3.88
CA ARG A 385 12.25 -9.05 -3.20
C ARG A 385 12.97 -10.08 -2.36
N ILE A 386 12.64 -10.16 -1.08
CA ILE A 386 13.18 -11.17 -0.17
C ILE A 386 12.07 -12.11 0.29
N SER A 387 12.46 -13.35 0.55
CA SER A 387 11.61 -14.36 1.15
C SER A 387 12.38 -15.07 2.25
N CYS A 388 11.69 -15.35 3.36
CA CYS A 388 12.24 -16.14 4.45
C CYS A 388 11.52 -17.49 4.55
N PRO A 389 12.16 -18.59 4.14
CA PRO A 389 11.56 -19.91 4.22
C PRO A 389 11.24 -20.36 5.64
N ALA A 390 11.91 -19.82 6.68
CA ALA A 390 11.74 -20.26 8.06
C ALA A 390 10.34 -20.00 8.63
N PHE A 391 9.66 -18.95 8.15
CA PHE A 391 8.29 -18.63 8.54
C PHE A 391 7.33 -18.55 7.35
N SER A 392 7.82 -18.63 6.10
CA SER A 392 7.02 -18.66 4.89
C SER A 392 7.05 -20.03 4.18
N CYS A 393 7.07 -21.13 4.95
CA CYS A 393 7.29 -22.50 4.46
C CYS A 393 6.34 -22.96 3.33
N THR A 394 5.08 -22.52 3.34
CA THR A 394 4.05 -23.01 2.41
C THR A 394 3.90 -22.16 1.15
N PHE A 395 4.27 -20.88 1.19
CA PHE A 395 3.93 -19.92 0.13
C PHE A 395 5.07 -19.05 -0.38
N ASN A 396 6.29 -19.17 0.16
CA ASN A 396 7.49 -18.42 -0.25
C ASN A 396 7.18 -16.94 -0.55
N GLU A 397 6.75 -16.21 0.49
CA GLU A 397 6.35 -14.81 0.38
C GLU A 397 7.48 -13.92 -0.04
N LEU A 398 7.18 -13.00 -0.95
CA LEU A 398 8.14 -12.08 -1.52
C LEU A 398 7.73 -10.66 -1.14
N HIS A 399 8.57 -10.02 -0.34
CA HIS A 399 8.38 -8.64 0.10
C HIS A 399 9.48 -7.77 -0.47
N ALA A 400 9.07 -6.62 -1.01
CA ALA A 400 9.96 -5.66 -1.66
C ALA A 400 10.58 -4.72 -0.63
N PHE A 401 11.91 -4.61 -0.62
CA PHE A 401 12.66 -3.67 0.21
C PHE A 401 13.75 -2.96 -0.60
N SER A 402 13.91 -1.66 -0.36
CA SER A 402 14.97 -0.85 -0.97
C SER A 402 16.35 -1.28 -0.45
N LEU A 403 17.33 -1.36 -1.34
CA LEU A 403 18.72 -1.59 -0.96
C LEU A 403 19.29 -0.32 -0.35
N ALA A 404 19.77 -0.41 0.89
CA ALA A 404 20.41 0.70 1.59
C ALA A 404 21.92 0.75 1.35
N SER A 405 22.53 -0.35 0.91
CA SER A 405 23.97 -0.39 0.63
C SER A 405 24.33 0.27 -0.70
N ALA A 406 25.53 0.84 -0.77
CA ALA A 406 26.07 1.42 -1.99
C ALA A 406 26.39 0.33 -3.06
N PRO A 407 26.28 0.63 -4.36
CA PRO A 407 26.62 -0.32 -5.44
C PRO A 407 28.05 -0.86 -5.41
N GLN A 408 28.98 -0.19 -4.74
CA GLN A 408 30.38 -0.59 -4.57
C GLN A 408 30.59 -1.50 -3.34
N ALA A 409 29.61 -1.58 -2.42
CA ALA A 409 29.75 -2.37 -1.19
C ALA A 409 29.80 -3.87 -1.49
N SER A 410 30.58 -4.60 -0.69
CA SER A 410 30.68 -6.07 -0.75
C SER A 410 29.50 -6.78 -0.08
N THR A 411 28.61 -6.03 0.57
CA THR A 411 27.43 -6.51 1.31
C THR A 411 26.15 -5.88 0.78
N LEU A 412 25.01 -6.54 1.03
CA LEU A 412 23.68 -5.99 0.78
C LEU A 412 23.02 -5.68 2.13
N GLU A 413 22.55 -4.46 2.30
CA GLU A 413 21.97 -3.99 3.56
C GLU A 413 20.52 -3.60 3.36
N LEU A 414 19.65 -4.09 4.26
CA LEU A 414 18.23 -3.79 4.29
C LEU A 414 17.85 -3.23 5.67
N TYR A 415 17.02 -2.19 5.64
CA TYR A 415 16.37 -1.63 6.83
C TYR A 415 14.87 -1.85 6.66
N ILE A 416 14.31 -2.74 7.49
CA ILE A 416 12.92 -3.19 7.40
C ILE A 416 12.16 -2.60 8.58
N LYS A 417 11.14 -1.79 8.32
CA LYS A 417 10.25 -1.29 9.36
C LYS A 417 9.20 -2.34 9.71
N ALA A 418 8.97 -2.59 11.00
CA ALA A 418 7.89 -3.48 11.46
C ALA A 418 6.53 -2.77 11.30
N VAL A 419 5.77 -3.14 10.26
CA VAL A 419 4.48 -2.50 9.91
C VAL A 419 3.32 -3.50 9.86
N GLY A 420 3.59 -4.78 9.62
CA GLY A 420 2.54 -5.79 9.50
C GLY A 420 3.01 -7.19 9.87
N PRO A 421 2.14 -8.20 9.79
CA PRO A 421 2.39 -9.53 10.37
C PRO A 421 3.65 -10.25 9.85
N TRP A 422 4.10 -9.93 8.63
CA TRP A 422 5.30 -10.54 8.04
C TRP A 422 6.61 -9.86 8.51
N THR A 423 6.58 -8.55 8.74
CA THR A 423 7.73 -7.72 9.15
C THR A 423 7.81 -7.65 10.66
#